data_AF-A0AAD7ZQT8-F1
#
_entry.id   AF-A0AAD7ZQT8-F1
#
_cell.length_a   1.000
_cell.length_b   1.000
_cell.length_c   1.000
_cell.angle_alpha   90.00
_cell.angle_beta   90.00
_cell.angle_gamma   90.00
#
_symmetry.space_group_name_H-M   'P 1'
#
loop_
_entity.id
_entity.type
_entity.pdbx_description
1 polymer ?
#
loop_
_entity_poly.entity_id
_entity_poly.type
_entity_poly.pdbx_seq_one_letter_code
_entity_poly.pdbx_strand_id
1 'polypeptide(L)'
;MRYIHTRQETVLNPTFVLTQFLTNHGKFQQYLHRIGKAASPKCPCSEDDQTAMHLLLHCKLQEKNRPAHIKDPNIVLRKVIKMPQTIKYINEIFQTLK
;
A
#
# COMPACT_ATOMS: atom_id res chain seq x y z
N MET A 1 -1.84 14.59 -32.57
CA MET A 1 -1.99 13.16 -32.24
C MET A 1 -1.70 12.98 -30.75
N ARG A 2 -2.69 12.58 -29.95
CA ARG A 2 -2.48 12.20 -28.54
C ARG A 2 -1.94 10.77 -28.53
N TYR A 3 -0.73 10.57 -28.02
CA TYR A 3 -0.17 9.24 -27.80
C TYR A 3 -1.06 8.50 -26.79
N ILE A 4 -1.81 7.51 -27.26
CA ILE A 4 -2.47 6.54 -26.39
C ILE A 4 -1.34 5.68 -25.84
N HIS A 5 -0.97 5.88 -24.58
CA HIS A 5 -0.10 4.93 -23.88
C HIS A 5 -0.75 3.55 -24.00
N THR A 6 -0.06 2.62 -24.67
CA THR A 6 -0.50 1.23 -24.79
C THR A 6 -0.85 0.71 -23.40
N ARG A 7 -2.07 0.13 -23.27
CA ARG A 7 -2.51 -0.48 -22.02
C ARG A 7 -1.48 -1.54 -21.63
N GLN A 8 -0.82 -1.39 -20.49
CA GLN A 8 0.06 -2.45 -19.99
C GLN A 8 -0.78 -3.71 -19.79
N GLU A 9 -0.44 -4.78 -20.52
CA GLU A 9 -1.00 -6.12 -20.34
C GLU A 9 -0.43 -6.79 -19.09
N THR A 10 -0.59 -6.14 -17.93
CA THR A 10 -0.31 -6.78 -16.66
C THR A 10 -1.52 -7.60 -16.25
N VAL A 11 -1.38 -8.93 -16.29
CA VAL A 11 -2.32 -9.84 -15.61
C VAL A 11 -2.18 -9.60 -14.11
N LEU A 12 -3.12 -8.83 -13.55
CA LEU A 12 -3.26 -8.67 -12.11
C LEU A 12 -4.08 -9.86 -11.60
N ASN A 13 -3.56 -10.59 -10.62
CA ASN A 13 -4.33 -11.54 -9.83
C ASN A 13 -4.69 -10.85 -8.49
N PRO A 14 -5.78 -10.06 -8.45
CA PRO A 14 -6.13 -9.30 -7.27
C PRO A 14 -6.51 -10.25 -6.13
N THR A 15 -5.73 -10.22 -5.04
CA THR A 15 -6.15 -10.81 -3.77
C THR A 15 -6.87 -9.77 -2.93
N PHE A 16 -7.58 -10.20 -1.89
CA PHE A 16 -8.26 -9.30 -0.95
C PHE A 16 -7.31 -8.24 -0.38
N VAL A 17 -6.14 -8.65 0.13
CA VAL A 17 -5.14 -7.74 0.70
C VAL A 17 -4.56 -6.82 -0.38
N LEU A 18 -4.15 -7.39 -1.52
CA LEU A 18 -3.56 -6.61 -2.61
C LEU A 18 -4.52 -5.53 -3.13
N THR A 19 -5.80 -5.86 -3.29
CA THR A 19 -6.83 -4.93 -3.75
C THR A 19 -6.98 -3.74 -2.82
N GLN A 20 -6.95 -3.97 -1.50
CA GLN A 20 -7.02 -2.89 -0.51
C GLN A 20 -5.82 -1.95 -0.63
N PHE A 21 -4.59 -2.48 -0.70
CA PHE A 21 -3.39 -1.65 -0.85
C PHE A 21 -3.38 -0.87 -2.18
N LEU A 22 -3.82 -1.47 -3.28
CA LEU A 22 -3.87 -0.80 -4.58
C LEU A 22 -4.91 0.33 -4.63
N THR A 23 -6.04 0.16 -3.95
CA THR A 23 -7.14 1.14 -3.96
C THR A 23 -7.08 2.11 -2.79
N ASN A 24 -6.19 1.87 -1.82
CA ASN A 24 -6.18 2.53 -0.53
C ASN A 24 -7.55 2.48 0.19
N HIS A 25 -8.36 1.44 -0.09
CA HIS A 25 -9.68 1.22 0.50
C HIS A 25 -9.64 -0.04 1.36
N GLY A 26 -9.32 0.13 2.65
CA GLY A 26 -9.09 -1.00 3.53
C GLY A 26 -8.99 -0.61 5.00
N LYS A 27 -8.28 -1.41 5.79
CA LYS A 27 -8.02 -1.16 7.22
C LYS A 27 -7.07 0.02 7.52
N PHE A 28 -7.00 1.00 6.62
CA PHE A 28 -6.14 2.17 6.76
C PHE A 28 -6.90 3.25 7.53
N GLN A 29 -6.29 3.82 8.58
CA GLN A 29 -6.97 4.84 9.40
C GLN A 29 -7.47 6.01 8.55
N GLN A 30 -6.75 6.41 7.50
CA GLN A 30 -7.19 7.46 6.59
C GLN A 30 -8.52 7.12 5.89
N TYR A 31 -8.67 5.87 5.42
CA TYR A 31 -9.92 5.40 4.81
C TYR A 31 -11.02 5.23 5.86
N LEU A 32 -10.71 4.60 7.00
CA LEU A 32 -11.67 4.36 8.08
C LEU A 32 -12.22 5.66 8.65
N HIS A 33 -11.38 6.67 8.84
CA HIS A 33 -11.80 8.01 9.27
C HIS A 33 -12.74 8.66 8.24
N ARG A 34 -12.42 8.57 6.94
CA ARG A 34 -13.26 9.10 5.86
C ARG A 34 -14.68 8.51 5.87
N ILE A 35 -14.84 7.25 6.28
CA ILE A 35 -16.15 6.58 6.37
C ILE A 35 -16.75 6.57 7.79
N GLY A 36 -16.20 7.35 8.72
CA GLY A 36 -16.71 7.49 10.10
C GLY A 36 -16.50 6.25 10.98
N LYS A 37 -15.51 5.41 10.68
CA LYS A 37 -15.16 4.19 11.43
C LYS A 37 -13.89 4.31 12.27
N ALA A 38 -13.15 5.40 12.14
CA ALA A 38 -12.01 5.72 13.00
C ALA A 38 -12.10 7.17 13.46
N ALA A 39 -11.58 7.46 14.66
CA ALA A 39 -11.59 8.80 15.24
C ALA A 39 -10.56 9.76 14.62
N SER A 40 -9.54 9.23 13.96
CA SER A 40 -8.46 10.02 13.35
C SER A 40 -7.90 9.30 12.12
N PRO A 41 -7.47 10.01 11.07
CA PRO A 41 -6.82 9.41 9.91
C PRO A 41 -5.34 9.06 10.18
N LYS A 42 -4.78 9.49 11.32
CA LYS A 42 -3.35 9.44 11.59
C LYS A 42 -2.81 8.03 11.82
N CYS A 43 -1.59 7.81 11.35
CA CYS A 43 -0.82 6.62 11.64
C CYS A 43 -0.29 6.66 13.09
N PRO A 44 -0.25 5.52 13.81
CA PRO A 44 0.38 5.46 15.14
C PRO A 44 1.86 5.81 15.17
N CYS A 45 2.55 5.88 14.02
CA CYS A 45 3.91 6.39 13.95
C CYS A 45 4.01 7.93 14.10
N SER A 46 2.86 8.61 14.18
CA SER A 46 2.71 10.05 14.48
C SER A 46 3.28 11.03 13.43
N GLU A 47 3.48 10.59 12.19
CA GLU A 47 4.06 11.45 11.14
C GLU A 47 3.03 11.88 10.09
N ASP A 48 2.19 10.95 9.62
CA ASP A 48 1.28 11.18 8.50
C ASP A 48 -0.06 10.46 8.71
N ASP A 49 -1.00 10.73 7.80
CA ASP A 49 -2.19 9.91 7.63
C ASP A 49 -1.81 8.47 7.27
N GLN A 50 -2.45 7.49 7.90
CA GLN A 50 -2.19 6.09 7.61
C GLN A 50 -2.82 5.71 6.27
N THR A 51 -2.04 5.82 5.21
CA THR A 51 -2.38 5.35 3.86
C THR A 51 -1.59 4.08 3.52
N ALA A 52 -2.02 3.33 2.51
CA ALA A 52 -1.27 2.20 1.96
C ALA A 52 0.16 2.63 1.55
N MET A 53 0.29 3.78 0.90
CA MET A 53 1.59 4.29 0.46
C MET A 53 2.50 4.66 1.64
N HIS A 54 1.95 5.33 2.65
CA HIS A 54 2.68 5.62 3.88
C HIS A 54 3.19 4.31 4.51
N LEU A 55 2.33 3.31 4.70
CA LEU A 55 2.71 2.02 5.29
C LEU A 55 3.82 1.32 4.49
N LEU A 56 3.75 1.35 3.16
CA LEU A 56 4.72 0.69 2.29
C LEU A 56 6.08 1.41 2.24
N LEU A 57 6.10 2.75 2.27
CA LEU A 57 7.29 3.53 1.90
C LEU A 57 7.86 4.43 2.99
N HIS A 58 7.05 4.85 3.95
CA HIS A 58 7.42 5.93 4.86
C HIS A 58 7.26 5.56 6.32
N CYS A 59 6.38 4.62 6.64
CA CYS A 59 6.05 4.26 8.00
C CYS A 59 7.26 3.70 8.74
N LYS A 60 7.69 4.41 9.80
CA LYS A 60 8.79 4.01 10.68
C LYS A 60 8.53 2.67 11.38
N LEU A 61 7.27 2.35 11.67
CA LEU A 61 6.90 1.06 12.25
C LEU A 61 7.19 -0.12 11.31
N GLN A 62 7.28 0.13 10.01
CA GLN A 62 7.52 -0.89 8.98
C GLN A 62 8.96 -0.89 8.46
N GLU A 63 9.84 -0.02 8.97
CA GLU A 63 11.20 0.19 8.45
C GLU A 63 12.03 -1.10 8.46
N LYS A 64 12.00 -1.86 9.56
CA LYS A 64 12.75 -3.12 9.72
C LYS A 64 12.29 -4.23 8.77
N ASN A 65 11.02 -4.21 8.37
CA ASN A 65 10.42 -5.24 7.53
C ASN A 65 10.38 -4.84 6.04
N ARG A 66 10.71 -3.58 5.71
CA ARG A 66 10.62 -3.06 4.34
C ARG A 66 11.70 -3.69 3.46
N PRO A 67 11.34 -4.34 2.35
CA PRO A 67 12.33 -4.87 1.41
C PRO A 67 13.18 -3.75 0.80
N ALA A 68 14.48 -4.00 0.62
CA ALA A 68 15.43 -3.00 0.13
C ALA A 68 15.09 -2.43 -1.26
N HIS A 69 14.31 -3.13 -2.09
CA HIS A 69 13.86 -2.64 -3.40
C HIS A 69 12.63 -1.72 -3.35
N ILE A 70 11.98 -1.61 -2.19
CA ILE A 70 10.81 -0.75 -1.97
C ILE A 70 11.32 0.59 -1.43
N LYS A 71 11.75 1.46 -2.34
CA LYS A 71 12.29 2.80 -2.03
C LYS A 71 11.61 3.94 -2.80
N ASP A 72 10.84 3.61 -3.84
CA ASP A 72 10.22 4.58 -4.74
C ASP A 72 8.74 4.23 -4.98
N PRO A 73 7.80 5.19 -4.85
CA PRO A 73 6.38 5.02 -5.20
C PRO A 73 6.11 4.42 -6.57
N ASN A 74 6.91 4.78 -7.58
CA ASN A 74 6.76 4.28 -8.94
C ASN A 74 7.16 2.80 -9.07
N ILE A 75 8.05 2.32 -8.19
CA ILE A 75 8.46 0.91 -8.13
C ILE A 75 7.34 0.07 -7.51
N VAL A 76 6.64 0.58 -6.51
CA VAL A 76 5.52 -0.12 -5.85
C VAL A 76 4.43 -0.44 -6.87
N LEU A 77 3.92 0.58 -7.58
CA LEU A 77 2.84 0.38 -8.55
C LEU A 77 3.20 -0.57 -9.71
N ARG A 78 4.48 -0.58 -10.14
CA ARG A 78 4.93 -1.42 -11.27
C ARG A 78 5.43 -2.81 -10.89
N LYS A 79 5.96 -3.01 -9.67
CA LYS A 79 6.62 -4.27 -9.25
C LYS A 79 5.88 -5.04 -8.16
N VAL A 80 4.93 -4.45 -7.44
CA VAL A 80 4.18 -5.14 -6.36
C VAL A 80 3.58 -6.46 -6.82
N ILE A 81 3.13 -6.52 -8.08
CA ILE A 81 2.44 -7.70 -8.62
C ILE A 81 3.40 -8.83 -8.99
N LYS A 82 4.68 -8.55 -9.23
CA LYS A 82 5.63 -9.53 -9.80
C LYS A 82 6.61 -10.12 -8.79
N MET A 83 6.69 -9.59 -7.56
CA MET A 83 7.69 -10.00 -6.57
C MET A 83 7.05 -10.67 -5.35
N PRO A 84 7.31 -11.97 -5.09
CA PRO A 84 6.78 -12.67 -3.92
C PRO A 84 7.13 -11.99 -2.59
N GLN A 85 8.34 -11.44 -2.48
CA GLN A 85 8.80 -10.73 -1.28
C GLN A 85 7.95 -9.48 -0.98
N THR A 86 7.49 -8.77 -2.00
CA THR A 86 6.62 -7.60 -1.85
C THR A 86 5.23 -8.02 -1.38
N ILE A 87 4.69 -9.12 -1.92
CA ILE A 87 3.39 -9.66 -1.50
C ILE A 87 3.45 -10.13 -0.05
N LYS A 88 4.53 -10.81 0.35
CA LYS A 88 4.77 -11.21 1.74
C LYS A 88 4.77 -9.99 2.67
N TYR A 89 5.54 -8.96 2.33
CA TYR A 89 5.60 -7.72 3.11
C TYR A 89 4.24 -7.02 3.23
N ILE A 90 3.47 -6.93 2.15
CA ILE A 90 2.10 -6.38 2.14
C ILE A 90 1.20 -7.14 3.11
N ASN A 91 1.26 -8.48 3.09
CA ASN A 91 0.46 -9.30 4.00
C ASN A 91 0.88 -9.11 5.46
N GLU A 92 2.18 -9.03 5.74
CA GLU A 92 2.69 -8.76 7.08
C GLU A 92 2.18 -7.42 7.61
N ILE A 93 2.26 -6.34 6.82
CA ILE A 93 1.68 -5.04 7.18
C ILE A 93 0.18 -5.22 7.48
N PHE A 94 -0.56 -5.89 6.58
CA PHE A 94 -2.01 -6.05 6.72
C PHE A 94 -2.40 -6.72 8.05
N GLN A 95 -1.63 -7.71 8.51
CA GLN A 95 -1.87 -8.38 9.80
C GLN A 95 -1.59 -7.47 11.00
N THR A 96 -0.78 -6.42 10.86
CA THR A 96 -0.55 -5.44 11.93
C THR A 96 -1.65 -4.37 12.03
N LEU A 97 -2.51 -4.26 11.02
CA LEU A 97 -3.62 -3.31 11.01
C LEU A 97 -4.78 -3.85 11.86
N LYS A 98 -5.20 -3.06 12.84
CA LYS A 98 -6.35 -3.37 13.70
C LYS A 98 -7.64 -3.19 12.90
#